data_AF-A0A511Y8M9-F1
#
_entry.id   AF-A0A511Y8M9-F1
#
_cell.length_a   1.000
_cell.length_b   1.000
_cell.length_c   1.000
_cell.angle_alpha   90.00
_cell.angle_beta   90.00
_cell.angle_gamma   90.00
#
_symmetry.space_group_name_H-M   'P 1'
#
loop_
_entity.id
_entity.type
_entity.pdbx_description
1 polymer ?
#
loop_
_entity_poly.entity_id
_entity_poly.type
_entity_poly.pdbx_seq_one_letter_code
_entity_poly.pdbx_strand_id
1 'polypeptide(L)'
;MIKTERNFRIELAAFLINLILICYFKLSSIDIMLILIASIGVLSAEIFNTAIEKICDMVQPDFDKRIGFIKDISAGATLLMTIGSVIVGVIVYWKYIFQ
;
A
#
# COMPACT_ATOMS: atom_id res chain seq x y z
N MET A 1 11.02 7.03 5.96
CA MET A 1 10.21 6.01 5.27
C MET A 1 11.07 5.06 4.45
N ILE A 2 11.67 5.45 3.31
CA ILE A 2 12.48 4.51 2.50
C ILE A 2 13.64 3.85 3.26
N LYS A 3 14.31 4.56 4.18
CA LYS A 3 15.39 4.00 5.00
C LYS A 3 14.94 3.38 6.33
N THR A 4 13.70 3.64 6.74
CA THR A 4 13.23 3.44 8.13
C THR A 4 12.16 2.37 8.20
N GLU A 5 11.20 2.39 7.27
CA GLU A 5 10.05 1.49 7.26
C GLU A 5 10.30 0.31 6.31
N ARG A 6 10.13 -0.91 6.82
CA ARG A 6 10.25 -2.12 6.01
C ARG A 6 9.07 -2.28 5.06
N ASN A 7 7.85 -2.01 5.54
CA ASN A 7 6.62 -2.16 4.76
C ASN A 7 6.61 -1.22 3.54
N PHE A 8 6.89 0.06 3.75
CA PHE A 8 7.02 1.03 2.65
C PHE A 8 8.02 0.60 1.56
N ARG A 9 9.15 -0.03 1.93
CA ARG A 9 10.11 -0.55 0.93
C ARG A 9 9.55 -1.70 0.11
N ILE A 10 8.81 -2.61 0.75
CA ILE A 10 8.18 -3.76 0.08
C ILE A 10 7.10 -3.25 -0.88
N GLU A 11 6.23 -2.35 -0.42
CA GLU A 11 5.17 -1.74 -1.24
C GLU A 11 5.74 -0.95 -2.41
N LEU A 12 6.81 -0.18 -2.19
CA LEU A 12 7.48 0.55 -3.25
C LEU A 12 8.11 -0.40 -4.28
N ALA A 13 8.74 -1.48 -3.83
CA ALA A 13 9.27 -2.50 -4.72
C ALA A 13 8.15 -3.18 -5.54
N ALA A 14 7.02 -3.51 -4.91
CA ALA A 14 5.84 -4.05 -5.57
C ALA A 14 5.27 -3.06 -6.62
N PHE A 15 5.23 -1.77 -6.30
CA PHE A 15 4.84 -0.73 -7.26
C PHE A 15 5.77 -0.68 -8.47
N LEU A 16 7.09 -0.72 -8.27
CA LEU A 16 8.05 -0.77 -9.38
C LEU A 16 7.88 -2.03 -10.24
N ILE A 17 7.62 -3.18 -9.62
CA ILE A 17 7.31 -4.42 -10.34
C ILE A 17 6.04 -4.23 -11.18
N ASN A 18 4.98 -3.63 -10.64
CA ASN A 18 3.75 -3.35 -11.39
C ASN A 18 4.00 -2.47 -12.62
N LEU A 19 4.87 -1.45 -12.52
CA LEU A 19 5.25 -0.62 -13.68
C LEU A 19 5.93 -1.44 -14.77
N ILE A 20 6.81 -2.37 -14.41
CA ILE A 20 7.47 -3.27 -15.36
C ILE A 20 6.42 -4.18 -16.02
N LEU A 21 5.50 -4.76 -15.24
CA LEU A 21 4.44 -5.64 -15.73
C LEU A 21 3.47 -4.90 -16.66
N ILE A 22 3.14 -3.64 -16.36
CA ILE A 22 2.32 -2.77 -17.23
C ILE A 22 2.94 -2.68 -18.63
N CYS A 23 4.24 -2.40 -18.71
CA CYS A 23 4.95 -2.28 -19.98
C CYS A 23 5.09 -3.65 -20.68
N TYR A 24 5.36 -4.71 -19.92
CA TYR A 24 5.57 -6.06 -20.45
C TYR A 24 4.29 -6.64 -21.09
N PHE A 25 3.16 -6.59 -20.37
CA PHE A 25 1.89 -7.12 -20.84
C PHE A 25 1.10 -6.15 -21.74
N LYS A 26 1.59 -4.91 -21.93
CA LYS A 26 0.95 -3.87 -22.74
C LYS A 26 -0.51 -3.65 -22.36
N LEU A 27 -0.72 -3.39 -21.07
CA LEU A 27 -2.07 -3.21 -20.49
C LEU A 27 -2.86 -2.10 -21.19
N SER A 28 -4.18 -2.27 -21.23
CA SER A 28 -5.13 -1.24 -21.66
C SER A 28 -5.09 -0.02 -20.73
N SER A 29 -5.48 1.15 -21.22
CA SER A 29 -5.47 2.39 -20.42
C SER A 29 -6.29 2.28 -19.12
N ILE A 30 -7.39 1.52 -19.14
CA ILE A 30 -8.25 1.31 -17.95
C ILE A 30 -7.51 0.42 -16.94
N ASP A 31 -6.90 -0.66 -17.39
CA ASP A 31 -6.17 -1.59 -16.51
C ASP A 31 -4.93 -0.92 -15.89
N ILE A 32 -4.22 -0.09 -16.65
CA ILE A 32 -3.12 0.74 -16.13
C ILE A 32 -3.64 1.66 -15.03
N MET A 33 -4.74 2.37 -15.26
CA MET A 33 -5.33 3.28 -14.27
C MET A 33 -5.69 2.54 -12.97
N LEU A 34 -6.28 1.34 -13.07
CA LEU A 34 -6.65 0.53 -11.91
C LEU A 34 -5.42 0.11 -11.09
N ILE A 35 -4.37 -0.42 -11.75
CA ILE A 35 -3.13 -0.83 -11.07
C ILE A 35 -2.44 0.36 -10.42
N LEU A 36 -2.36 1.50 -11.11
CA LEU A 36 -1.70 2.69 -10.59
C LEU A 36 -2.44 3.27 -9.38
N ILE A 37 -3.76 3.43 -9.47
CA ILE A 37 -4.57 3.94 -8.34
C ILE A 37 -4.46 3.00 -7.15
N ALA A 38 -4.55 1.69 -7.36
CA ALA A 38 -4.41 0.71 -6.28
C ALA A 38 -3.03 0.80 -5.61
N SER A 39 -1.95 0.82 -6.40
CA SER A 39 -0.58 0.84 -5.87
C SER A 39 -0.24 2.15 -5.17
N ILE A 40 -0.60 3.29 -5.77
CA ILE A 40 -0.39 4.62 -5.17
C ILE A 40 -1.24 4.74 -3.90
N GLY A 41 -2.44 4.20 -3.91
CA GLY A 41 -3.33 4.17 -2.76
C GLY A 41 -2.74 3.40 -1.56
N VAL A 42 -2.12 2.24 -1.79
CA VAL A 42 -1.39 1.50 -0.74
C VAL A 42 -0.25 2.35 -0.16
N LEU A 43 0.61 2.91 -1.02
CA LEU A 43 1.71 3.76 -0.58
C LEU A 43 1.23 4.98 0.22
N SER A 44 0.09 5.56 -0.19
CA SER A 44 -0.51 6.70 0.50
C SER A 44 -1.05 6.29 1.88
N ALA A 45 -1.71 5.13 1.98
CA ALA A 45 -2.19 4.58 3.24
C ALA A 45 -1.03 4.32 4.21
N GLU A 46 0.09 3.76 3.74
CA GLU A 46 1.28 3.54 4.56
C GLU A 46 1.92 4.85 5.03
N ILE A 47 1.98 5.88 4.17
CA ILE A 47 2.44 7.23 4.56
C ILE A 47 1.55 7.80 5.67
N PHE A 48 0.23 7.67 5.54
CA PHE A 48 -0.69 8.10 6.59
C PHE A 48 -0.52 7.29 7.87
N ASN A 49 -0.28 5.97 7.75
CA ASN A 49 -0.05 5.13 8.92
C ASN A 49 1.17 5.60 9.72
N THR A 50 2.31 5.77 9.06
CA THR A 50 3.52 6.28 9.72
C THR A 50 3.33 7.70 10.27
N ALA A 51 2.55 8.55 9.59
CA ALA A 51 2.25 9.89 10.11
C ALA A 51 1.44 9.82 11.41
N ILE A 52 0.41 8.98 11.47
CA ILE A 52 -0.42 8.76 12.66
C ILE A 52 0.41 8.17 13.80
N GLU A 53 1.24 7.16 13.51
CA GLU A 53 2.16 6.58 14.49
C GLU A 53 3.08 7.63 15.12
N LYS A 54 3.71 8.48 14.29
CA LYS A 54 4.60 9.55 14.77
C LYS A 54 3.87 10.61 15.59
N ILE A 55 2.67 11.00 15.18
CA ILE A 55 1.85 11.95 15.95
C ILE A 55 1.52 11.34 17.31
N CYS A 56 1.14 10.06 17.35
CA CYS A 56 0.87 9.34 18.59
C CYS A 56 2.09 9.29 19.51
N ASP A 57 3.27 8.96 18.98
CA ASP A 57 4.54 8.93 19.73
C ASP A 57 4.93 10.32 20.28
N MET A 58 4.62 11.38 19.55
CA MET A 58 4.86 12.76 19.98
C MET A 58 3.89 13.20 21.09
N VAL A 59 2.63 12.79 21.01
CA VAL A 59 1.57 13.19 21.97
C VAL A 59 1.65 12.38 23.26
N GLN A 60 1.98 11.10 23.18
CA GLN A 60 2.04 10.20 24.32
C GLN A 60 3.22 9.22 24.14
N PRO A 61 4.42 9.58 24.64
CA PRO A 61 5.64 8.78 24.46
C PRO A 61 5.67 7.52 25.33
N ASP A 62 4.92 7.52 26.44
CA ASP A 62 4.78 6.35 27.31
C ASP A 62 3.69 5.40 26.80
N PHE A 63 3.75 4.14 27.24
CA PHE A 63 2.76 3.15 26.84
C PHE A 63 1.34 3.51 27.33
N ASP A 64 0.42 3.73 26.39
CA ASP A 64 -1.01 3.92 26.64
C ASP A 64 -1.83 3.01 25.73
N LYS A 65 -2.73 2.21 26.33
CA LYS A 65 -3.58 1.25 25.60
C LYS A 65 -4.46 1.92 24.53
N ARG A 66 -4.88 3.17 24.73
CA ARG A 66 -5.73 3.91 23.78
C ARG A 66 -4.93 4.31 22.55
N ILE A 67 -3.67 4.71 22.74
CA ILE A 67 -2.75 5.03 21.65
C ILE A 67 -2.39 3.78 20.87
N GLY A 68 -2.17 2.67 21.56
CA GLY A 68 -2.00 1.36 20.91
C GLY A 68 -3.16 1.04 19.97
N PHE A 69 -4.40 1.19 20.45
CA PHE A 69 -5.59 0.95 19.63
C PHE A 69 -5.69 1.88 18.40
N ILE A 70 -5.31 3.16 18.52
CA ILE A 70 -5.29 4.09 17.37
C ILE A 70 -4.28 3.64 16.32
N LYS A 71 -3.07 3.24 16.75
CA LYS A 71 -2.04 2.69 15.86
C LYS A 71 -2.51 1.40 15.18
N ASP A 72 -3.18 0.51 15.92
CA ASP A 72 -3.73 -0.73 15.37
C ASP A 72 -4.78 -0.47 14.29
N ILE A 73 -5.69 0.50 14.50
CA ILE A 73 -6.66 0.92 13.47
C ILE A 73 -5.95 1.43 12.22
N SER A 74 -4.94 2.26 12.41
CA SER A 74 -4.18 2.87 11.33
C SER A 74 -3.44 1.81 10.49
N ALA A 75 -2.77 0.85 11.15
CA ALA A 75 -2.13 -0.28 10.48
C ALA A 75 -3.17 -1.18 9.79
N GLY A 76 -4.34 -1.36 10.40
CA GLY A 76 -5.47 -2.07 9.80
C GLY A 76 -5.97 -1.44 8.50
N ALA A 77 -5.98 -0.11 8.40
CA ALA A 77 -6.35 0.60 7.18
C ALA A 77 -5.36 0.33 6.03
N THR A 78 -4.05 0.37 6.29
CA THR A 78 -3.04 0.00 5.29
C THR A 78 -3.17 -1.45 4.85
N LEU A 79 -3.42 -2.36 5.78
CA LEU A 79 -3.63 -3.78 5.47
C LEU A 79 -4.83 -3.98 4.54
N LEU A 80 -5.97 -3.33 4.82
CA LEU A 80 -7.16 -3.40 3.97
C LEU A 80 -6.88 -2.86 2.56
N MET A 81 -6.16 -1.74 2.47
CA MET A 81 -5.78 -1.16 1.17
C MET A 81 -4.86 -2.10 0.38
N THR A 82 -3.92 -2.76 1.07
CA THR A 82 -2.99 -3.73 0.49
C THR A 82 -3.74 -4.95 -0.06
N ILE A 83 -4.68 -5.51 0.72
CA ILE A 83 -5.53 -6.63 0.28
C ILE A 83 -6.34 -6.22 -0.96
N GLY A 84 -6.96 -5.04 -0.93
CA GLY A 84 -7.70 -4.50 -2.08
C GLY A 84 -6.83 -4.37 -3.32
N SER A 85 -5.62 -3.85 -3.18
CA SER A 85 -4.67 -3.72 -4.28
C SER A 85 -4.23 -5.07 -4.86
N VAL A 86 -4.01 -6.08 -4.02
CA VAL A 86 -3.70 -7.45 -4.48
C VAL A 86 -4.86 -8.03 -5.28
N ILE A 87 -6.10 -7.88 -4.80
CA ILE A 87 -7.29 -8.35 -5.52
C ILE A 87 -7.40 -7.69 -6.89
N VAL A 88 -7.24 -6.36 -6.96
CA VAL A 88 -7.24 -5.62 -8.23
C VAL A 88 -6.13 -6.13 -9.15
N GLY A 89 -4.91 -6.32 -8.63
CA GLY A 89 -3.78 -6.87 -9.37
C GLY A 89 -4.08 -8.24 -9.98
N VAL A 90 -4.63 -9.16 -9.18
CA VAL A 90 -5.01 -10.49 -9.65
C VAL A 90 -6.06 -10.41 -10.76
N ILE A 91 -7.14 -9.64 -10.56
CA ILE A 91 -8.21 -9.52 -11.56
C ILE A 91 -7.70 -8.93 -12.89
N VAL A 92 -6.84 -7.92 -12.81
CA VAL A 92 -6.28 -7.27 -13.99
C VAL A 92 -5.30 -8.22 -14.70
N TYR A 93 -4.27 -8.69 -14.01
CA TYR A 93 -3.21 -9.49 -14.64
C TYR A 93 -3.68 -10.88 -15.08
N TRP A 94 -4.70 -11.46 -14.43
CA TRP A 94 -5.29 -12.73 -14.86
C TRP A 94 -5.76 -12.68 -16.32
N LYS A 95 -6.35 -11.55 -16.75
CA LYS A 95 -6.78 -11.36 -18.14
C LYS A 95 -5.61 -11.48 -19.10
N TYR A 96 -4.45 -10.91 -18.79
CA TYR A 96 -3.30 -10.87 -19.70
C TYR A 96 -2.45 -12.16 -19.69
N ILE A 97 -2.57 -12.98 -18.65
CA ILE A 97 -1.82 -14.24 -18.53
C ILE A 97 -2.54 -15.39 -19.24
N PHE A 98 -3.88 -15.40 -19.22
CA PHE A 98 -4.70 -16.50 -19.72
C PHE A 98 -5.47 -16.19 -21.00
N GLN A 99 -5.17 -15.06 -21.66
CA GLN A 99 -5.75 -14.63 -22.92
C GLN A 99 -4.69 -14.66 -24.01
#